data_AF-A0A705JYG0-F1
#
_entry.id   AF-A0A705JYG0-F1
#
_cell.length_a   1.000
_cell.length_b   1.000
_cell.length_c   1.000
_cell.angle_alpha   90.00
_cell.angle_beta   90.00
_cell.angle_gamma   90.00
#
_symmetry.space_group_name_H-M   'P 1'
#
loop_
_entity.id
_entity.type
_entity.pdbx_description
1 polymer ?
#
loop_
_entity_poly.entity_id
_entity_poly.type
_entity_poly.pdbx_seq_one_letter_code
_entity_poly.pdbx_strand_id
1 'polypeptide(L)'
;MNQQLFQKAAGISAGQAARWFPHIDAAMKEFGITAPADQAMFIAQVGHESMGFSAVVENFNYTPSALVATFGKRITQQQADALGRTSGHAARQDAIANLVYS
;
A
#
# COMPACT_ATOMS: atom_id res chain seq x y z
N MET A 1 -16.81 -11.21 12.05
CA MET A 1 -17.17 -11.72 10.70
C MET A 1 -16.60 -13.14 10.54
N ASN A 2 -16.95 -13.94 9.53
CA ASN A 2 -16.24 -15.21 9.25
C ASN A 2 -15.30 -15.08 8.03
N GLN A 3 -14.36 -16.02 7.85
CA GLN A 3 -13.34 -15.94 6.79
C GLN A 3 -13.95 -15.88 5.39
N GLN A 4 -15.03 -16.62 5.12
CA GLN A 4 -15.67 -16.63 3.81
C GLN A 4 -16.30 -15.27 3.47
N LEU A 5 -16.91 -14.62 4.46
CA LEU A 5 -17.47 -13.28 4.27
C LEU A 5 -16.36 -12.24 4.08
N PHE A 6 -15.26 -12.33 4.83
CA PHE A 6 -14.09 -11.48 4.63
C PHE A 6 -13.52 -11.63 3.22
N GLN A 7 -13.33 -12.87 2.76
CA GLN A 7 -12.82 -13.13 1.41
C GLN A 7 -13.66 -12.44 0.33
N LYS A 8 -14.99 -12.56 0.43
CA LYS A 8 -15.93 -11.93 -0.50
C LYS A 8 -15.91 -10.40 -0.39
N ALA A 9 -15.91 -9.87 0.83
CA ALA A 9 -15.89 -8.43 1.07
C ALA A 9 -14.59 -7.77 0.58
N ALA A 10 -13.45 -8.43 0.76
CA ALA A 10 -12.15 -7.95 0.33
C ALA A 10 -11.84 -8.22 -1.16
N GLY A 11 -12.58 -9.12 -1.81
CA GLY A 11 -12.35 -9.49 -3.21
C GLY A 11 -11.00 -10.20 -3.45
N ILE A 12 -10.54 -11.00 -2.48
CA ILE A 12 -9.19 -11.62 -2.49
C ILE A 12 -9.22 -13.15 -2.67
N SER A 13 -8.05 -13.71 -2.97
CA SER A 13 -7.87 -15.18 -3.07
C SER A 13 -8.10 -15.89 -1.73
N ALA A 14 -8.40 -17.19 -1.77
CA ALA A 14 -8.57 -18.00 -0.56
C ALA A 14 -7.31 -18.03 0.33
N GLY A 15 -6.12 -18.05 -0.30
CA GLY A 15 -4.84 -18.00 0.43
C GLY A 15 -4.62 -16.67 1.15
N GLN A 16 -4.91 -15.54 0.50
CA GLN A 16 -4.85 -14.23 1.16
C GLN A 16 -5.90 -14.10 2.26
N ALA A 17 -7.12 -14.61 2.05
CA ALA A 17 -8.14 -14.60 3.08
C ALA A 17 -7.72 -15.42 4.31
N ALA A 18 -7.17 -16.62 4.11
CA ALA A 18 -6.65 -17.44 5.20
C ALA A 18 -5.50 -16.74 5.96
N ARG A 19 -4.61 -16.06 5.23
CA ARG A 19 -3.51 -15.29 5.82
C ARG A 19 -4.00 -14.10 6.66
N TRP A 20 -4.92 -13.31 6.12
CA TRP A 20 -5.27 -12.00 6.69
C TRP A 20 -6.46 -11.99 7.63
N PHE A 21 -7.40 -12.92 7.47
CA PHE A 21 -8.61 -12.99 8.30
C PHE A 21 -8.36 -12.92 9.81
N PRO A 22 -7.45 -13.72 10.41
CA PRO A 22 -7.26 -13.68 11.86
C PRO A 22 -6.79 -12.31 12.35
N HIS A 23 -5.97 -11.60 11.55
CA HIS A 23 -5.44 -10.29 11.91
C HIS A 23 -6.47 -9.18 11.75
N ILE A 24 -7.22 -9.20 10.64
CA ILE A 24 -8.26 -8.21 10.34
C ILE A 24 -9.43 -8.32 11.31
N ASP A 25 -9.90 -9.54 11.59
CA ASP A 25 -11.00 -9.76 12.54
C ASP A 25 -10.58 -9.42 13.98
N ALA A 26 -9.33 -9.71 14.38
CA ALA A 26 -8.79 -9.29 15.68
C ALA A 26 -8.71 -7.77 15.81
N ALA A 27 -8.14 -7.06 14.83
CA ALA A 27 -8.03 -5.61 14.87
C ALA A 27 -9.40 -4.92 14.90
N MET A 28 -10.36 -5.36 14.06
CA MET A 28 -11.71 -4.80 14.09
C MET A 28 -12.39 -5.01 15.45
N LYS A 29 -12.18 -6.16 16.10
CA LYS A 29 -12.71 -6.42 17.46
C LYS A 29 -12.03 -5.55 18.51
N GLU A 30 -10.72 -5.44 18.48
CA GLU A 30 -9.92 -4.64 19.42
C GLU A 30 -10.33 -3.16 19.41
N PHE A 31 -10.52 -2.61 18.21
CA PHE A 31 -10.85 -1.19 18.02
C PHE A 31 -12.36 -0.91 17.90
N GLY A 32 -13.22 -1.91 18.14
CA GLY A 32 -14.67 -1.71 18.17
C GLY A 32 -15.31 -1.42 16.80
N ILE A 33 -14.68 -1.84 15.69
CA ILE A 33 -15.22 -1.74 14.33
C ILE A 33 -16.27 -2.85 14.13
N THR A 34 -17.46 -2.66 14.69
CA THR A 34 -18.51 -3.69 14.74
C THR A 34 -19.66 -3.46 13.76
N ALA A 35 -19.93 -2.20 13.38
CA ALA A 35 -21.02 -1.91 12.45
C ALA A 35 -20.70 -2.45 11.05
N PRO A 36 -21.64 -3.11 10.34
CA PRO A 36 -21.37 -3.69 9.03
C PRO A 36 -20.85 -2.69 8.00
N ALA A 37 -21.36 -1.46 8.02
CA ALA A 37 -20.91 -0.40 7.11
C ALA A 37 -19.44 0.00 7.39
N ASP A 38 -19.06 0.10 8.66
CA ASP A 38 -17.69 0.44 9.06
C ASP A 38 -16.73 -0.69 8.73
N GLN A 39 -17.12 -1.95 8.94
CA GLN A 39 -16.33 -3.11 8.54
C GLN A 39 -16.10 -3.14 7.03
N ALA A 40 -17.14 -2.90 6.23
CA ALA A 40 -17.01 -2.83 4.78
C ALA A 40 -16.06 -1.72 4.35
N MET A 41 -16.20 -0.51 4.94
CA MET A 41 -15.33 0.63 4.62
C MET A 41 -13.88 0.36 5.05
N PHE A 42 -13.67 -0.20 6.24
CA PHE A 42 -12.34 -0.57 6.73
C PHE A 42 -11.66 -1.56 5.78
N ILE A 43 -12.37 -2.64 5.41
CA ILE A 43 -11.85 -3.65 4.47
C ILE A 43 -11.53 -3.03 3.10
N ALA A 44 -12.40 -2.14 2.59
CA ALA A 44 -12.21 -1.48 1.31
C ALA A 44 -10.98 -0.56 1.32
N GLN A 45 -10.82 0.27 2.36
CA GLN A 45 -9.69 1.18 2.49
C GLN A 45 -8.37 0.41 2.68
N VAL A 46 -8.33 -0.55 3.61
CA VAL A 46 -7.15 -1.40 3.78
C VAL A 46 -6.82 -2.14 2.49
N GLY A 47 -7.83 -2.64 1.78
CA GLY A 47 -7.67 -3.26 0.47
C GLY A 47 -7.07 -2.32 -0.57
N HIS A 48 -7.49 -1.05 -0.62
CA HIS A 48 -6.93 -0.06 -1.54
C HIS A 48 -5.45 0.23 -1.25
N GLU A 49 -5.13 0.57 0.01
CA GLU A 49 -3.78 0.97 0.43
C GLU A 49 -2.77 -0.18 0.37
N SER A 50 -3.22 -1.42 0.51
CA SER A 50 -2.37 -2.63 0.48
C SER A 50 -2.32 -3.33 -0.87
N MET A 51 -2.84 -2.69 -1.94
CA MET A 51 -2.94 -3.29 -3.28
C MET A 51 -3.64 -4.67 -3.25
N GLY A 52 -4.82 -4.72 -2.63
CA GLY A 52 -5.59 -5.94 -2.46
C GLY A 52 -4.94 -6.93 -1.51
N PHE A 53 -4.45 -6.45 -0.36
CA PHE A 53 -3.80 -7.28 0.68
C PHE A 53 -2.56 -8.03 0.17
N SER A 54 -1.81 -7.42 -0.75
CA SER A 54 -0.60 -8.00 -1.35
C SER A 54 0.69 -7.31 -0.90
N ALA A 55 0.61 -6.05 -0.46
CA ALA A 55 1.76 -5.26 0.00
C ALA A 55 1.54 -4.73 1.42
N VAL A 56 2.63 -4.74 2.22
CA VAL A 56 2.69 -4.14 3.57
C VAL A 56 3.86 -3.16 3.72
N VAL A 57 4.63 -2.98 2.66
CA VAL A 57 5.75 -2.05 2.58
C VAL A 57 5.56 -1.26 1.30
N GLU A 58 5.74 0.04 1.40
CA GLU A 58 5.82 0.91 0.24
C GLU A 58 7.04 0.58 -0.63
N ASN A 59 7.05 1.06 -1.88
CA ASN A 59 8.22 0.98 -2.73
C ASN A 59 8.47 2.33 -3.41
N PHE A 60 9.75 2.67 -3.61
CA PHE A 60 10.16 3.89 -4.28
C PHE A 60 10.57 3.64 -5.74
N ASN A 61 9.96 2.65 -6.40
CA ASN A 61 10.27 2.27 -7.77
C ASN A 61 9.59 3.17 -8.83
N TYR A 62 9.79 4.48 -8.72
CA TYR A 62 9.18 5.48 -9.58
C TYR A 62 10.06 5.82 -10.80
N THR A 63 9.43 6.20 -11.93
CA THR A 63 10.14 6.89 -13.02
C THR A 63 10.47 8.33 -12.60
N PRO A 64 11.44 9.00 -13.25
CA PRO A 64 11.73 10.40 -12.97
C PRO A 64 10.50 11.31 -13.04
N SER A 65 9.68 11.16 -14.08
CA SER A 65 8.43 11.93 -14.23
C SER A 65 7.44 11.68 -13.08
N ALA A 66 7.30 10.43 -12.64
CA ALA A 66 6.41 10.08 -11.55
C ALA A 66 6.93 10.56 -10.18
N LEU A 67 8.26 10.61 -9.99
CA LEU A 67 8.87 11.20 -8.79
C LEU A 67 8.53 12.69 -8.67
N VAL A 68 8.66 13.45 -9.75
CA VAL A 68 8.34 14.88 -9.71
C VAL A 68 6.84 15.12 -9.54
N ALA A 69 5.99 14.32 -10.19
CA ALA A 69 4.54 14.41 -10.02
C ALA A 69 4.09 14.10 -8.58
N THR A 70 4.72 13.13 -7.92
CA THR A 70 4.34 12.67 -6.57
C THR A 70 5.01 13.50 -5.47
N PHE A 71 6.29 13.82 -5.64
CA PHE A 71 7.15 14.38 -4.59
C PHE A 71 7.80 15.70 -4.99
N GLY A 72 7.30 16.44 -5.99
CA GLY A 72 7.97 17.65 -6.52
C GLY A 72 8.27 18.77 -5.52
N LYS A 73 7.69 18.73 -4.30
CA LYS A 73 8.05 19.62 -3.19
C LYS A 73 9.33 19.21 -2.45
N ARG A 74 9.77 17.95 -2.61
CA ARG A 74 10.88 17.31 -1.90
C ARG A 74 11.98 16.81 -2.84
N ILE A 75 11.68 16.64 -4.12
CA ILE A 75 12.64 16.20 -5.13
C ILE A 75 12.64 17.13 -6.34
N THR A 76 13.82 17.52 -6.80
CA THR A 76 13.98 18.29 -8.05
C THR A 76 13.97 17.37 -9.27
N GLN A 77 13.73 17.93 -10.46
CA GLN A 77 13.82 17.16 -11.71
C GLN A 77 15.20 16.52 -11.88
N GLN A 78 16.28 17.24 -11.56
CA GLN A 78 17.65 16.71 -11.64
C GLN A 78 17.86 15.50 -10.72
N GLN A 79 17.36 15.55 -9.49
CA GLN A 79 17.42 14.41 -8.56
C GLN A 79 16.55 13.24 -9.05
N ALA A 80 15.36 13.52 -9.56
CA ALA A 80 14.47 12.50 -10.11
C ALA A 80 15.09 11.78 -11.32
N ASP A 81 15.78 12.50 -12.21
CA ASP A 81 16.47 11.91 -13.37
C ASP A 81 17.64 11.01 -12.94
N ALA A 82 18.36 11.40 -11.89
CA ALA A 82 19.49 10.63 -11.38
C ALA A 82 19.09 9.39 -10.57
N LEU A 83 17.95 9.44 -9.88
CA LEU A 83 17.55 8.41 -8.91
C LEU A 83 16.39 7.53 -9.38
N GLY A 84 15.51 8.04 -10.24
CA GLY A 84 14.34 7.31 -10.72
C GLY A 84 14.70 6.13 -11.62
N ARG A 85 13.76 5.20 -11.79
CA ARG A 85 13.91 4.06 -12.70
C ARG A 85 13.91 4.53 -14.15
N THR A 86 14.96 4.17 -14.88
CA THR A 86 15.11 4.41 -16.32
C THR A 86 15.39 3.09 -17.05
N SER A 87 15.57 3.13 -18.37
CA SER A 87 16.07 1.96 -19.12
C SER A 87 17.54 1.65 -18.83
N GLY A 88 18.30 2.62 -18.33
CA GLY A 88 19.73 2.47 -18.04
C GLY A 88 20.04 2.02 -16.61
N HIS A 89 19.11 2.21 -15.68
CA HIS A 89 19.27 1.74 -14.29
C HIS A 89 17.94 1.59 -13.56
N ALA A 90 17.94 0.72 -12.54
CA ALA A 90 16.86 0.63 -11.57
C ALA A 90 16.75 1.91 -10.72
N ALA A 91 15.59 2.12 -10.08
CA ALA A 91 15.43 3.19 -9.12
C ALA A 91 16.35 3.00 -7.91
N ARG A 92 17.01 4.07 -7.47
CA ARG A 92 17.80 4.12 -6.23
C ARG A 92 16.88 4.42 -5.05
N GLN A 93 16.08 3.43 -4.67
CA GLN A 93 14.94 3.58 -3.77
C GLN A 93 15.31 4.12 -2.38
N ASP A 94 16.45 3.70 -1.84
CA ASP A 94 16.99 4.17 -0.56
C ASP A 94 17.33 5.67 -0.60
N ALA A 95 18.00 6.12 -1.64
CA ALA A 95 18.33 7.53 -1.84
C ALA A 95 17.07 8.39 -2.07
N ILE A 96 16.09 7.87 -2.80
CA ILE A 96 14.80 8.54 -2.98
C ILE A 96 14.09 8.67 -1.62
N ALA A 97 13.99 7.59 -0.85
CA ALA A 97 13.34 7.61 0.45
C ALA A 97 14.01 8.60 1.43
N ASN A 98 15.35 8.63 1.47
CA ASN A 98 16.11 9.57 2.29
C ASN A 98 15.83 11.04 1.93
N LEU A 99 15.60 11.36 0.65
CA LEU A 99 15.23 12.71 0.21
C LEU A 99 13.76 13.02 0.47
N VAL A 100 12.88 12.05 0.23
CA VAL A 100 11.44 12.23 0.43
C VAL A 100 11.12 12.38 1.91
N TYR A 101 11.85 11.73 2.81
CA TYR A 101 11.56 11.76 4.25
C TYR A 101 12.49 12.66 5.10
N SER A 102 13.36 13.46 4.48
CA SER A 102 14.13 14.51 5.18
C SER A 102 13.26 15.67 5.62
#